data_AF-A0A8B7E8L8-F1
#
_entry.id   AF-A0A8B7E8L8-F1
#
_cell.length_a   1.000
_cell.length_b   1.000
_cell.length_c   1.000
_cell.angle_alpha   90.00
_cell.angle_beta   90.00
_cell.angle_gamma   90.00
#
_symmetry.space_group_name_H-M   'P 1'
#
loop_
_entity.id
_entity.type
_entity.pdbx_description
1 polymer ?
#
loop_
_entity_poly.entity_id
_entity_poly.type
_entity_poly.pdbx_seq_one_letter_code
_entity_poly.pdbx_strand_id
1 'polypeptide(L)'
;MLYKPMSCREGEKYPTMLYVYGGPCVQLVSNSQRSVRRLNLYALQVFGYAVVMLDTMGSCNRGIRFEAVLQNRMNFYNTNDARTRVEKALNEVLL
;
A
#
# COMPACT_ATOMS: atom_id res chain seq x y z
N MET A 1 -0.99 0.47 -5.07
CA MET A 1 -2.38 0.40 -5.58
C MET A 1 -3.21 1.35 -4.75
N LEU A 2 -4.10 2.10 -5.39
CA LEU A 2 -4.93 3.10 -4.75
C LEU A 2 -6.41 2.78 -4.99
N TYR A 3 -7.18 2.85 -3.93
CA TYR A 3 -8.63 2.87 -3.99
C TYR A 3 -9.12 4.27 -3.60
N LYS A 4 -9.87 4.91 -4.50
CA LYS A 4 -10.45 6.23 -4.26
C LYS A 4 -11.79 6.07 -3.53
N PRO A 5 -12.18 7.02 -2.66
CA PRO A 5 -13.53 7.07 -2.13
C PRO A 5 -14.56 7.08 -3.27
N MET A 6 -15.74 6.46 -3.07
CA MET A 6 -16.78 6.45 -4.12
C MET A 6 -17.29 7.86 -4.46
N SER A 7 -17.33 8.76 -3.48
CA SER A 7 -17.75 10.15 -3.60
C SER A 7 -16.56 11.12 -3.67
N CYS A 8 -15.46 10.71 -4.34
CA CYS A 8 -14.28 11.55 -4.48
C CYS A 8 -14.56 12.81 -5.32
N ARG A 9 -14.19 13.97 -4.80
CA ARG A 9 -14.25 15.28 -5.44
C ARG A 9 -12.84 15.87 -5.51
N GLU A 10 -12.57 16.55 -6.60
CA GLU A 10 -11.27 17.20 -6.82
C GLU A 10 -11.08 18.36 -5.82
N GLY A 11 -9.88 18.49 -5.25
CA GLY A 11 -9.56 19.51 -4.24
C GLY A 11 -9.93 19.16 -2.79
N GLU A 12 -10.67 18.07 -2.55
CA GLU A 12 -11.05 17.63 -1.20
C GLU A 12 -10.04 16.62 -0.61
N LYS A 13 -9.85 16.69 0.71
CA LYS A 13 -8.98 15.75 1.44
C LYS A 13 -9.79 14.66 2.11
N TYR A 14 -9.34 13.42 1.98
CA TYR A 14 -10.02 12.25 2.52
C TYR A 14 -9.17 11.51 3.56
N PRO A 15 -9.79 10.96 4.62
CA PRO A 15 -9.08 10.08 5.53
C PRO A 15 -8.55 8.88 4.74
N THR A 16 -7.24 8.63 4.85
CA THR A 16 -6.56 7.62 4.05
C THR A 16 -6.11 6.47 4.93
N MET A 17 -6.61 5.26 4.66
CA MET A 17 -6.16 4.04 5.30
C MET A 17 -4.98 3.46 4.54
N LEU A 18 -3.87 3.30 5.26
CA LEU A 18 -2.70 2.62 4.75
C LEU A 18 -2.80 1.12 5.03
N TYR A 19 -2.74 0.29 3.99
CA TYR A 19 -2.70 -1.15 4.10
C TYR A 19 -1.32 -1.69 3.67
N VAL A 20 -0.52 -2.07 4.66
CA VAL A 20 0.82 -2.64 4.49
C VAL A 20 0.85 -4.05 5.08
N TYR A 21 1.41 -5.00 4.33
CA TYR A 21 1.82 -6.28 4.90
C TYR A 21 3.26 -6.22 5.39
N GLY A 22 4.20 -5.82 4.52
CA GLY A 22 5.59 -5.52 4.88
C GLY A 22 6.48 -6.73 5.18
N GLY A 23 5.96 -7.96 5.16
CA GLY A 23 6.76 -9.17 5.33
C GLY A 23 7.35 -9.72 4.02
N PRO A 24 8.37 -10.58 4.11
CA PRO A 24 8.87 -11.35 2.98
C PRO A 24 7.81 -12.35 2.48
N CYS A 25 8.07 -13.00 1.35
CA CYS A 25 7.20 -14.04 0.77
C CYS A 25 5.83 -13.55 0.24
N VAL A 26 5.50 -12.26 0.35
CA VAL A 26 4.19 -11.71 -0.02
C VAL A 26 4.32 -10.51 -0.94
N GLN A 27 3.46 -10.47 -1.96
CA GLN A 27 3.24 -9.31 -2.83
C GLN A 27 1.75 -8.99 -2.87
N LEU A 28 1.37 -7.82 -2.35
CA LEU A 28 -0.01 -7.33 -2.37
C LEU A 28 -0.34 -6.64 -3.70
N VAL A 29 0.57 -5.86 -4.25
CA VAL A 29 0.32 -5.04 -5.44
C VAL A 29 0.80 -5.77 -6.69
N SER A 30 -0.14 -6.30 -7.46
CA SER A 30 0.10 -6.91 -8.77
C SER A 30 -1.05 -6.57 -9.71
N ASN A 31 -0.83 -6.70 -11.02
CA ASN A 31 -1.88 -6.55 -12.03
C ASN A 31 -2.74 -7.81 -12.14
N SER A 32 -3.39 -8.20 -11.04
CA SER A 32 -4.32 -9.33 -11.03
C SER A 32 -5.58 -8.96 -10.26
N GLN A 33 -6.72 -9.49 -10.71
CA GLN A 33 -8.01 -9.23 -10.10
C GLN A 33 -8.08 -9.95 -8.74
N ARG A 34 -8.16 -9.20 -7.65
CA ARG A 34 -8.22 -9.73 -6.27
C ARG A 34 -9.48 -9.30 -5.51
N SER A 35 -10.56 -9.03 -6.24
CA SER A 35 -11.81 -8.44 -5.70
C SER A 35 -12.38 -9.23 -4.52
N VAL A 36 -12.39 -10.56 -4.57
CA VAL A 36 -12.95 -11.40 -3.50
C VAL A 36 -12.11 -11.36 -2.21
N ARG A 37 -10.78 -11.38 -2.32
CA ARG A 37 -9.88 -11.41 -1.15
C ARG A 37 -9.74 -10.07 -0.43
N ARG A 38 -10.37 -8.99 -0.94
CA ARG A 38 -10.17 -7.61 -0.45
C ARG A 38 -11.47 -6.86 -0.22
N LEU A 39 -12.59 -7.55 -0.07
CA LEU A 39 -13.92 -6.95 0.16
C LEU A 39 -13.89 -5.88 1.26
N ASN A 40 -13.18 -6.11 2.36
CA ASN A 40 -13.06 -5.13 3.45
C ASN A 40 -12.43 -3.81 2.99
N LEU A 41 -11.44 -3.84 2.08
CA LEU A 41 -10.82 -2.64 1.52
C LEU A 41 -11.74 -1.93 0.51
N TYR A 42 -12.64 -2.68 -0.15
CA TYR A 42 -13.69 -2.09 -0.97
C TYR A 42 -14.78 -1.41 -0.13
N ALA A 43 -15.15 -1.99 1.02
CA ALA A 43 -16.11 -1.38 1.93
C ALA A 43 -15.64 -0.01 2.43
N LEU A 44 -14.34 0.17 2.68
CA LEU A 44 -13.76 1.45 3.08
C LEU A 44 -14.00 2.58 2.06
N GLN A 45 -14.04 2.27 0.75
CA GLN A 45 -14.37 3.25 -0.28
C GLN A 45 -15.80 3.77 -0.16
N VAL A 46 -16.72 2.90 0.27
CA VAL A 46 -18.14 3.26 0.53
C VAL A 46 -18.24 4.18 1.75
N PHE A 47 -17.42 3.93 2.78
CA PHE A 47 -17.36 4.77 3.98
C PHE A 47 -16.59 6.09 3.79
N GLY A 48 -16.13 6.41 2.57
CA GLY A 48 -15.46 7.68 2.28
C GLY A 48 -13.95 7.68 2.55
N TYR A 49 -13.33 6.52 2.77
CA TYR A 49 -11.88 6.41 2.96
C TYR A 49 -11.16 6.17 1.63
N ALA A 50 -10.03 6.85 1.46
CA ALA A 50 -9.04 6.43 0.47
C ALA A 50 -8.26 5.25 1.05
N VAL A 51 -7.90 4.25 0.23
CA VAL A 51 -7.06 3.14 0.69
C VAL A 51 -5.82 3.07 -0.17
N VAL A 52 -4.66 3.14 0.48
CA VAL A 52 -3.35 3.05 -0.16
C VAL A 52 -2.72 1.71 0.22
N MET A 53 -2.42 0.90 -0.79
CA MET A 53 -1.69 -0.35 -0.64
C MET A 53 -0.28 -0.23 -1.21
N LEU A 54 0.70 -0.56 -0.40
CA LEU A 54 2.11 -0.51 -0.74
C LEU A 54 2.79 -1.83 -0.40
N ASP A 55 3.65 -2.27 -1.31
CA ASP A 55 4.61 -3.33 -1.08
C ASP A 55 5.95 -2.68 -0.79
N THR A 56 6.46 -2.83 0.43
CA THR A 56 7.75 -2.29 0.88
C THR A 56 8.92 -3.13 0.39
N MET A 57 10.16 -2.67 0.63
CA MET A 57 11.37 -3.48 0.53
C MET A 57 11.19 -4.82 1.25
N GLY A 58 11.66 -5.90 0.66
CA GLY A 58 11.42 -7.25 1.17
C GLY A 58 10.23 -7.99 0.58
N SER A 59 9.27 -7.29 -0.05
CA SER A 59 8.11 -7.93 -0.68
C SER A 59 8.52 -8.85 -1.83
N CYS A 60 7.72 -9.88 -2.08
CA CYS A 60 8.03 -10.88 -3.11
C CYS A 60 7.98 -10.39 -4.56
N ASN A 61 8.51 -11.23 -5.46
CA ASN A 61 8.45 -11.10 -6.91
C ASN A 61 9.15 -9.84 -7.46
N ARG A 62 10.21 -9.42 -6.77
CA ARG A 62 11.07 -8.28 -7.16
C ARG A 62 12.56 -8.65 -7.23
N GLY A 63 12.85 -9.95 -7.14
CA GLY A 63 14.19 -10.51 -7.15
C GLY A 63 14.80 -10.65 -5.75
N ILE A 64 15.76 -11.58 -5.64
CA ILE A 64 16.40 -11.96 -4.37
C ILE A 64 17.04 -10.77 -3.67
N ARG A 65 17.67 -9.86 -4.44
CA ARG A 65 18.29 -8.64 -3.86
C ARG A 65 17.26 -7.73 -3.18
N PHE A 66 16.03 -7.69 -3.68
CA PHE A 66 14.97 -6.86 -3.10
C PHE A 66 14.38 -7.51 -1.84
N GLU A 67 14.23 -8.83 -1.85
CA GLU A 67 13.72 -9.61 -0.73
C GLU A 67 14.73 -9.72 0.43
N ALA A 68 16.01 -9.90 0.11
CA ALA A 68 17.10 -10.10 1.08
C ALA A 68 17.45 -8.86 1.90
N VAL A 69 16.94 -7.66 1.56
CA VAL A 69 17.16 -6.43 2.35
C VAL A 69 16.66 -6.58 3.79
N LEU A 70 15.66 -7.44 4.02
CA LEU A 70 15.13 -7.71 5.37
C LEU A 70 15.99 -8.68 6.18
N GLN A 71 16.99 -9.34 5.58
CA GLN A 71 17.83 -10.31 6.27
C GLN A 71 18.54 -9.64 7.46
N ASN A 72 18.24 -10.12 8.67
CA ASN A 72 18.75 -9.60 9.95
C ASN A 72 18.40 -8.12 10.24
N ARG A 73 17.51 -7.48 9.47
CA ARG A 73 17.17 -6.04 9.60
C ARG A 73 15.68 -5.73 9.38
N MET A 74 14.82 -6.72 9.57
CA MET A 74 13.39 -6.68 9.21
C MET A 74 12.65 -5.43 9.73
N ASN A 75 12.74 -5.14 11.03
CA ASN A 75 11.99 -4.05 11.65
C ASN A 75 12.44 -2.65 11.17
N PHE A 76 13.73 -2.46 10.89
CA PHE A 76 14.27 -1.16 10.53
C PHE A 76 13.85 -0.73 9.12
N TYR A 77 13.91 -1.64 8.14
CA TYR A 77 13.57 -1.30 6.77
C TYR A 77 12.07 -1.21 6.55
N ASN A 78 11.26 -2.04 7.21
CA ASN A 78 9.81 -2.01 7.03
C ASN A 78 9.19 -0.67 7.41
N THR A 79 9.56 -0.10 8.57
CA THR A 79 8.95 1.14 9.06
C THR A 79 9.41 2.37 8.26
N ASN A 80 10.71 2.50 8.01
CA ASN A 80 11.26 3.65 7.30
C ASN A 80 10.88 3.66 5.81
N ASP A 81 10.89 2.49 5.16
CA ASP A 81 10.47 2.37 3.77
C ASP A 81 8.96 2.62 3.62
N ALA A 82 8.13 2.06 4.51
CA ALA A 82 6.69 2.32 4.48
C ALA A 82 6.40 3.81 4.59
N ARG A 83 7.01 4.52 5.56
CA ARG A 83 6.81 5.95 5.73
C ARG A 83 7.17 6.74 4.47
N THR A 84 8.38 6.54 3.94
CA THR A 84 8.88 7.27 2.76
C THR A 84 7.99 7.05 1.55
N ARG A 85 7.54 5.80 1.35
CA ARG A 85 6.68 5.44 0.21
C ARG A 85 5.26 5.95 0.37
N VAL A 86 4.75 6.08 1.60
CA VAL A 86 3.48 6.75 1.87
C VAL A 86 3.56 8.23 1.57
N GLU A 87 4.58 8.92 2.06
CA GLU A 87 4.78 10.34 1.78
C GLU A 87 4.83 10.59 0.26
N LYS A 88 5.56 9.76 -0.47
CA LYS A 88 5.59 9.81 -1.93
C LYS A 88 4.23 9.51 -2.57
N ALA A 89 3.54 8.46 -2.13
CA ALA A 89 2.23 8.09 -2.66
C ALA A 89 1.17 9.17 -2.39
N LEU A 90 1.20 9.82 -1.22
CA LEU A 90 0.30 10.93 -0.90
C LEU A 90 0.59 12.14 -1.78
N ASN A 91 1.86 12.47 -2.01
CA ASN A 91 2.23 13.58 -2.89
C ASN A 91 1.85 13.34 -4.36
N GLU A 92 1.89 12.09 -4.85
CA GLU A 92 1.51 11.77 -6.23
C GLU A 92 -0.01 11.62 -6.44
N VAL A 93 -0.78 11.38 -5.36
CA VAL A 93 -2.22 11.08 -5.42
C VAL A 93 -3.10 12.25 -4.98
N LEU A 94 -2.56 13.18 -4.16
CA LEU A 94 -3.26 14.36 -3.65
C LEU A 94 -2.85 15.68 -4.36
N LEU A 95 -2.11 15.58 -5.47
CA LEU A 95 -1.96 16.65 -6.48
C LEU A 95 -2.99 16.43 -7.58
#